data_AF-A0AAD3DFP9-F1
#
_entry.id   AF-A0AAD3DFP9-F1
#
_cell.length_a   1.000
_cell.length_b   1.000
_cell.length_c   1.000
_cell.angle_alpha   90.00
_cell.angle_beta   90.00
_cell.angle_gamma   90.00
#
_symmetry.space_group_name_H-M   'P 1'
#
loop_
_entity.id
_entity.type
_entity.pdbx_description
1 polymer ?
#
loop_
_entity_poly.entity_id
_entity_poly.type
_entity_poly.pdbx_seq_one_letter_code
_entity_poly.pdbx_strand_id
1 'polypeptide(L)'
;MAPKKQPQPPAAKAQRAPANDGYEFSGNDERSELMQLANKLKSPNKGKDALVKLLKQLRTALEALPQDVEALGAAKEILPQQLYQHATHERADKDVRLYSAACLVHLMRVFAPDIPYDDEELKVLFGVLLDCWSRLADTDAATFDLCCTTLQVFADVKFYVPLLDLGDPQLLTRTFATLLQAARPESLEALQRPVLEVLGGMLEEEG
;
A
#
# COMPACT_ATOMS: atom_id res chain seq x y z
N MET A 1 50.35 21.62 73.24
CA MET A 1 49.96 23.01 72.90
C MET A 1 48.95 22.98 71.75
N ALA A 2 48.00 23.90 71.82
CA ALA A 2 46.76 24.02 71.03
C ALA A 2 46.97 24.32 69.51
N PRO A 3 45.90 24.24 68.69
CA PRO A 3 45.91 23.99 67.24
C PRO A 3 45.62 25.24 66.36
N LYS A 4 45.84 25.17 65.04
CA LYS A 4 45.17 25.99 63.99
C LYS A 4 45.07 25.18 62.68
N LYS A 5 43.93 24.57 62.37
CA LYS A 5 42.75 25.02 61.57
C LYS A 5 42.94 25.01 60.05
N GLN A 6 42.17 24.11 59.42
CA GLN A 6 41.87 23.96 57.98
C GLN A 6 41.12 25.15 57.38
N PRO A 7 41.00 25.19 56.04
CA PRO A 7 39.70 25.33 55.40
C PRO A 7 39.31 24.08 54.57
N GLN A 8 37.99 23.83 54.47
CA GLN A 8 37.31 22.76 53.72
C GLN A 8 36.43 23.40 52.59
N PRO A 9 35.66 22.64 51.77
CA PRO A 9 35.80 22.43 50.32
C PRO A 9 34.67 23.14 49.50
N PRO A 10 34.41 22.86 48.19
CA PRO A 10 33.58 21.69 47.78
C PRO A 10 34.01 21.17 46.36
N ALA A 11 33.45 20.16 45.67
CA ALA A 11 32.25 19.34 45.79
C ALA A 11 32.51 18.01 45.06
N ALA A 12 31.73 16.99 45.41
CA ALA A 12 31.71 15.65 44.82
C ALA A 12 31.56 15.65 43.29
N LYS A 13 32.22 14.70 42.61
CA LYS A 13 31.70 14.17 41.34
C LYS A 13 31.17 12.77 41.58
N ALA A 14 29.85 12.71 41.43
CA ALA A 14 29.00 11.56 41.59
C ALA A 14 29.35 10.43 40.61
N GLN A 15 29.15 9.20 41.06
CA GLN A 15 28.86 8.06 40.20
C GLN A 15 27.55 8.30 39.44
N ARG A 16 27.52 7.96 38.14
CA ARG A 16 26.34 7.57 37.34
C ARG A 16 26.87 6.98 36.02
N ALA A 17 26.74 5.67 35.80
CA ALA A 17 25.59 4.94 35.23
C ALA A 17 25.74 4.75 33.71
N PRO A 18 25.18 3.66 33.12
CA PRO A 18 25.73 2.98 31.94
C PRO A 18 25.11 3.41 30.60
N ALA A 19 25.75 2.93 29.52
CA ALA A 19 25.25 2.69 28.16
C ALA A 19 24.57 3.86 27.41
N ASN A 20 25.25 4.34 26.37
CA ASN A 20 24.60 5.07 25.28
C ASN A 20 25.12 4.50 23.95
N ASP A 21 24.68 3.29 23.60
CA ASP A 21 24.68 2.86 22.20
C ASP A 21 23.55 3.62 21.52
N GLY A 22 23.86 4.87 21.17
CA GLY A 22 22.98 5.71 20.36
C GLY A 22 22.87 5.10 18.98
N TYR A 23 21.80 4.35 18.74
CA TYR A 23 21.31 4.10 17.40
C TYR A 23 20.91 5.43 16.76
N GLU A 24 21.77 5.99 15.91
CA GLU A 24 21.43 7.08 15.00
C GLU A 24 20.53 6.53 13.88
N PHE A 25 19.21 6.57 14.10
CA PHE A 25 18.23 6.27 13.05
C PHE A 25 17.29 7.47 12.89
N SER A 26 17.56 8.34 11.91
CA SER A 26 16.54 9.26 11.34
C SER A 26 16.99 10.07 10.12
N GLY A 27 18.26 10.07 9.72
CA GLY A 27 18.73 10.98 8.66
C GLY A 27 18.56 10.50 7.20
N ASN A 28 18.46 9.18 6.98
CA ASN A 28 18.48 8.61 5.62
C ASN A 28 17.09 8.44 5.00
N ASP A 29 16.06 8.34 5.84
CA ASP A 29 14.73 7.90 5.41
C ASP A 29 13.93 9.03 4.71
N GLU A 30 14.08 10.28 5.17
CA GLU A 30 13.49 11.46 4.53
C GLU A 30 14.01 11.71 3.10
N ARG A 31 15.21 11.22 2.79
CA ARG A 31 15.85 11.41 1.48
C ARG A 31 15.50 10.33 0.48
N SER A 32 14.85 9.24 0.89
CA SER A 32 14.51 8.13 0.00
C SER A 32 13.61 8.62 -1.15
N GLU A 33 13.78 8.04 -2.34
CA GLU A 33 12.96 8.38 -3.50
C GLU A 33 11.46 8.18 -3.19
N LEU A 34 11.13 7.09 -2.48
CA LEU A 34 9.77 6.79 -2.08
C LEU A 34 9.18 7.87 -1.17
N MET A 35 9.94 8.36 -0.18
CA MET A 35 9.50 9.44 0.69
C MET A 35 9.32 10.76 -0.07
N GLN A 36 10.16 11.04 -1.07
CA GLN A 36 9.97 12.20 -1.95
C GLN A 36 8.69 12.09 -2.79
N LEU A 37 8.38 10.90 -3.30
CA LEU A 37 7.13 10.63 -4.03
C LEU A 37 5.92 10.78 -3.11
N ALA A 38 5.97 10.24 -1.89
CA ALA A 38 4.92 10.36 -0.87
C ALA A 38 4.65 11.83 -0.51
N ASN A 39 5.70 12.62 -0.27
CA ASN A 39 5.59 14.05 0.03
C ASN A 39 5.01 14.85 -1.14
N LYS A 40 5.39 14.50 -2.38
CA LYS A 40 4.77 15.09 -3.56
C LYS A 40 3.29 14.72 -3.62
N LEU A 41 2.91 13.48 -3.32
CA LEU A 41 1.52 13.05 -3.37
C LEU A 41 0.64 13.85 -2.40
N LYS A 42 1.15 14.11 -1.20
CA LYS A 42 0.49 14.92 -0.15
C LYS A 42 0.28 16.39 -0.51
N SER A 43 1.10 16.96 -1.39
CA SER A 43 1.02 18.40 -1.68
C SER A 43 -0.26 18.75 -2.46
N PRO A 44 -1.02 19.78 -2.01
CA PRO A 44 -2.28 20.16 -2.65
C PRO A 44 -2.07 20.77 -4.05
N ASN A 45 -3.15 20.87 -4.82
CA ASN A 45 -3.25 21.63 -6.08
C ASN A 45 -2.40 21.11 -7.25
N LYS A 46 -2.19 19.80 -7.37
CA LYS A 46 -1.63 19.23 -8.60
C LYS A 46 -2.68 19.09 -9.69
N GLY A 47 -2.32 19.49 -10.91
CA GLY A 47 -3.11 19.15 -12.10
C GLY A 47 -3.13 17.63 -12.33
N LYS A 48 -4.19 17.15 -12.99
CA LYS A 48 -4.41 15.73 -13.33
C LYS A 48 -3.15 15.06 -13.87
N ASP A 49 -2.55 15.61 -14.92
CA ASP A 49 -1.43 14.95 -15.63
C ASP A 49 -0.19 14.80 -14.75
N ALA A 50 0.06 15.80 -13.89
CA ALA A 50 1.16 15.75 -12.93
C ALA A 50 0.92 14.66 -11.87
N LEU A 51 -0.33 14.50 -11.42
CA LEU A 51 -0.71 13.47 -10.45
C LEU A 51 -0.63 12.07 -11.07
N VAL A 52 -1.12 11.87 -12.29
CA VAL A 52 -1.02 10.58 -13.00
C VAL A 52 0.45 10.21 -13.23
N LYS A 53 1.30 11.17 -13.63
CA LYS A 53 2.74 10.93 -13.78
C LYS A 53 3.39 10.51 -12.46
N LEU A 54 3.02 11.16 -11.36
CA LEU A 54 3.52 10.82 -10.03
C LEU A 54 3.09 9.42 -9.60
N LEU A 55 1.81 9.07 -9.79
CA LEU A 55 1.27 7.75 -9.45
C LEU A 55 1.93 6.64 -10.28
N LYS A 56 2.24 6.87 -11.56
CA LYS A 56 3.02 5.93 -12.38
C LYS A 56 4.41 5.65 -11.79
N GLN A 57 5.12 6.70 -11.38
CA GLN A 57 6.44 6.57 -10.75
C GLN A 57 6.35 5.80 -9.43
N LEU A 58 5.35 6.15 -8.61
CA LEU A 58 5.11 5.49 -7.33
C LEU A 58 4.75 4.02 -7.51
N ARG A 59 3.92 3.67 -8.50
CA ARG A 59 3.60 2.28 -8.83
C ARG A 59 4.86 1.48 -9.14
N THR A 60 5.73 1.97 -10.02
CA THR A 60 6.99 1.30 -10.36
C THR A 60 7.89 1.13 -9.14
N ALA A 61 7.97 2.15 -8.27
CA ALA A 61 8.74 2.06 -7.03
C ALA A 61 8.17 0.99 -6.10
N LEU A 62 6.85 0.97 -5.87
CA LEU A 62 6.17 0.00 -5.01
C LEU A 62 6.22 -1.43 -5.57
N GLU A 63 6.17 -1.59 -6.89
CA GLU A 63 6.28 -2.87 -7.59
C GLU A 63 7.65 -3.52 -7.37
N ALA A 64 8.72 -2.72 -7.29
CA ALA A 64 10.09 -3.20 -7.09
C ALA A 64 10.42 -3.59 -5.64
N LEU A 65 9.59 -3.23 -4.66
CA LEU A 65 9.86 -3.52 -3.25
C LEU A 65 9.62 -5.01 -2.93
N PRO A 66 10.35 -5.60 -1.98
CA PRO A 66 9.98 -6.89 -1.42
C PRO A 66 8.65 -6.79 -0.66
N GLN A 67 8.05 -7.95 -0.35
CA GLN A 67 6.98 -8.04 0.64
C GLN A 67 7.56 -7.87 2.05
N ASP A 68 7.92 -6.63 2.38
CA ASP A 68 8.50 -6.21 3.66
C ASP A 68 8.16 -4.74 3.91
N VAL A 69 7.34 -4.49 4.93
CA VAL A 69 6.88 -3.13 5.30
C VAL A 69 8.04 -2.19 5.64
N GLU A 70 9.18 -2.70 6.12
CA GLU A 70 10.34 -1.86 6.43
C GLU A 70 11.02 -1.31 5.17
N ALA A 71 10.79 -1.93 4.00
CA ALA A 71 11.26 -1.43 2.72
C ALA A 71 10.57 -0.10 2.32
N LEU A 72 9.44 0.24 2.94
CA LEU A 72 8.77 1.54 2.75
C LEU A 72 9.44 2.67 3.54
N GLY A 73 10.24 2.34 4.57
CA GLY A 73 10.79 3.32 5.51
C GLY A 73 9.71 4.26 6.05
N ALA A 74 10.04 5.54 6.17
CA ALA A 74 9.14 6.57 6.69
C ALA A 74 7.89 6.81 5.81
N ALA A 75 7.90 6.36 4.56
CA ALA A 75 6.75 6.50 3.67
C ALA A 75 5.55 5.64 4.10
N LYS A 76 5.76 4.62 4.95
CA LYS A 76 4.70 3.75 5.49
C LYS A 76 3.64 4.52 6.29
N GLU A 77 4.00 5.65 6.88
CA GLU A 77 3.09 6.53 7.64
C GLU A 77 2.20 7.42 6.75
N ILE A 78 2.56 7.59 5.48
CA ILE A 78 1.92 8.57 4.57
C ILE A 78 1.17 7.87 3.44
N LEU A 79 1.82 6.91 2.79
CA LEU A 79 1.30 6.31 1.56
C LEU A 79 -0.06 5.64 1.71
N PRO A 80 -0.37 4.86 2.77
CA PRO A 80 -1.65 4.16 2.87
C PRO A 80 -2.85 5.08 2.75
N GLN A 81 -2.88 6.14 3.56
CA GLN A 81 -4.00 7.07 3.61
C GLN A 81 -4.04 8.03 2.42
N GLN A 82 -2.88 8.46 1.92
CA GLN A 82 -2.85 9.32 0.72
C GLN A 82 -3.33 8.59 -0.54
N LEU A 83 -2.89 7.35 -0.75
CA LEU A 83 -3.34 6.56 -1.88
C LEU A 83 -4.82 6.18 -1.77
N TYR A 84 -5.28 5.83 -0.56
CA TYR A 84 -6.68 5.56 -0.30
C TYR A 84 -7.57 6.75 -0.69
N GLN A 85 -7.23 7.96 -0.23
CA GLN A 85 -7.96 9.18 -0.57
C GLN A 85 -8.01 9.45 -2.09
N HIS A 86 -6.89 9.29 -2.80
CA HIS A 86 -6.85 9.50 -4.25
C HIS A 86 -7.65 8.45 -5.04
N ALA A 87 -7.75 7.22 -4.52
CA ALA A 87 -8.48 6.14 -5.16
C ALA A 87 -10.01 6.24 -4.96
N THR A 88 -10.45 6.72 -3.80
CA THR A 88 -11.85 6.69 -3.35
C THR A 88 -12.59 8.02 -3.52
N HIS A 89 -11.88 9.13 -3.71
CA HIS A 89 -12.51 10.44 -3.85
C HIS A 89 -13.41 10.50 -5.10
N GLU A 90 -14.72 10.68 -4.91
CA GLU A 90 -15.74 10.58 -5.97
C GLU A 90 -15.47 11.48 -7.19
N ARG A 91 -14.94 12.68 -6.95
CA ARG A 91 -14.65 13.67 -8.01
C ARG A 91 -13.25 13.54 -8.60
N ALA A 92 -12.47 12.53 -8.21
CA ALA A 92 -11.16 12.29 -8.79
C ALA A 92 -11.30 11.82 -10.24
N ASP A 93 -10.32 12.22 -11.06
CA ASP A 93 -10.25 11.79 -12.45
C ASP A 93 -10.11 10.26 -12.57
N LYS A 94 -10.66 9.68 -13.65
CA LYS A 94 -10.68 8.22 -13.87
C LYS A 94 -9.28 7.61 -13.92
N ASP A 95 -8.29 8.30 -14.48
CA ASP A 95 -6.92 7.83 -14.56
C ASP A 95 -6.24 7.94 -13.20
N VAL A 96 -6.50 9.03 -12.47
CA VAL A 96 -6.00 9.20 -11.09
C VAL A 96 -6.50 8.04 -10.21
N ARG A 97 -7.80 7.73 -10.26
CA ARG A 97 -8.37 6.59 -9.51
C ARG A 97 -7.74 5.26 -9.93
N LEU A 98 -7.59 5.03 -11.23
CA LEU A 98 -7.02 3.81 -11.79
C LEU A 98 -5.56 3.59 -11.36
N TYR A 99 -4.69 4.59 -11.51
CA TYR A 99 -3.29 4.47 -11.09
C TYR A 99 -3.14 4.43 -9.56
N SER A 100 -4.04 5.07 -8.81
CA SER A 100 -4.06 4.94 -7.34
C SER A 100 -4.45 3.55 -6.91
N ALA A 101 -5.45 2.92 -7.54
CA ALA A 101 -5.82 1.53 -7.31
C ALA A 101 -4.65 0.58 -7.58
N ALA A 102 -3.90 0.80 -8.67
CA ALA A 102 -2.71 0.02 -8.96
C ALA A 102 -1.61 0.19 -7.91
N CYS A 103 -1.37 1.42 -7.42
CA CYS A 103 -0.45 1.64 -6.31
C CYS A 103 -0.91 0.94 -5.02
N LEU A 104 -2.21 1.00 -4.70
CA LEU A 104 -2.79 0.37 -3.51
C LEU A 104 -2.55 -1.13 -3.48
N VAL A 105 -2.75 -1.84 -4.61
CA VAL A 105 -2.51 -3.29 -4.67
C VAL A 105 -1.05 -3.63 -4.37
N HIS A 106 -0.09 -2.92 -4.96
CA HIS A 106 1.32 -3.14 -4.64
C HIS A 106 1.66 -2.73 -3.21
N LEU A 107 1.06 -1.65 -2.69
CA LEU A 107 1.26 -1.22 -1.32
C LEU A 107 0.78 -2.30 -0.34
N MET A 108 -0.45 -2.79 -0.50
CA MET A 108 -0.98 -3.86 0.33
C MET A 108 -0.09 -5.09 0.24
N ARG A 109 0.45 -5.46 -0.94
CA ARG A 109 1.41 -6.58 -1.07
C ARG A 109 2.63 -6.38 -0.19
N VAL A 110 3.13 -5.15 -0.06
CA VAL A 110 4.29 -4.83 0.78
C VAL A 110 3.94 -4.93 2.28
N PHE A 111 2.71 -4.58 2.66
CA PHE A 111 2.22 -4.70 4.05
C PHE A 111 1.82 -6.13 4.45
N ALA A 112 1.43 -6.98 3.49
CA ALA A 112 0.90 -8.31 3.76
C ALA A 112 1.87 -9.14 4.64
N PRO A 113 1.36 -9.84 5.68
CA PRO A 113 -0.05 -10.18 5.91
C PRO A 113 -0.88 -9.09 6.60
N ASP A 114 -0.25 -8.14 7.28
CA ASP A 114 -0.92 -7.15 8.13
C ASP A 114 -1.17 -5.84 7.35
N ILE A 115 -2.26 -5.83 6.59
CA ILE A 115 -2.66 -4.68 5.76
C ILE A 115 -3.07 -3.46 6.61
N PRO A 116 -2.80 -2.22 6.15
CA PRO A 116 -2.94 -1.02 6.97
C PRO A 116 -4.35 -0.40 6.90
N TYR A 117 -5.39 -1.23 6.75
CA TYR A 117 -6.76 -0.80 6.53
C TYR A 117 -7.71 -1.58 7.43
N ASP A 118 -8.74 -0.91 7.95
CA ASP A 118 -9.84 -1.57 8.65
C ASP A 118 -10.87 -2.18 7.66
N ASP A 119 -11.85 -2.93 8.18
CA ASP A 119 -12.85 -3.64 7.38
C ASP A 119 -13.67 -2.71 6.48
N GLU A 120 -14.02 -1.53 6.98
CA GLU A 120 -14.77 -0.51 6.27
C GLU A 120 -13.94 0.10 5.13
N GLU A 121 -12.68 0.42 5.38
CA GLU A 121 -11.74 0.86 4.36
C GLU A 121 -11.51 -0.24 3.31
N LEU A 122 -11.40 -1.50 3.73
CA LEU A 122 -11.22 -2.64 2.82
C LEU A 122 -12.40 -2.85 1.89
N LYS A 123 -13.64 -2.75 2.38
CA LYS A 123 -14.84 -2.84 1.55
C LYS A 123 -14.82 -1.80 0.43
N VAL A 124 -14.44 -0.57 0.76
CA VAL A 124 -14.32 0.52 -0.22
C VAL A 124 -13.18 0.24 -1.21
N LEU A 125 -12.02 -0.21 -0.71
CA LEU A 125 -10.85 -0.52 -1.53
C LEU A 125 -11.16 -1.64 -2.53
N PHE A 126 -11.76 -2.74 -2.09
CA PHE A 126 -12.19 -3.82 -2.99
C PHE A 126 -13.20 -3.33 -4.00
N GLY A 127 -14.13 -2.44 -3.62
CA GLY A 127 -15.01 -1.75 -4.57
C GLY A 127 -14.24 -1.01 -5.67
N VAL A 128 -13.15 -0.31 -5.33
CA VAL A 128 -12.27 0.36 -6.29
C VAL A 128 -11.53 -0.63 -7.19
N LEU A 129 -11.08 -1.77 -6.66
CA LEU A 129 -10.45 -2.82 -7.48
C LEU A 129 -11.44 -3.47 -8.46
N LEU A 130 -12.69 -3.67 -8.04
CA LEU A 130 -13.74 -4.16 -8.93
C LEU A 130 -14.05 -3.15 -10.05
N ASP A 131 -14.10 -1.85 -9.74
CA ASP A 131 -14.21 -0.80 -10.76
C ASP A 131 -13.02 -0.84 -11.75
N CYS A 132 -11.81 -1.14 -11.25
CA CYS A 132 -10.62 -1.32 -12.07
C CYS A 132 -10.76 -2.55 -13.00
N TRP A 133 -11.08 -3.72 -12.46
CA TRP A 133 -11.16 -4.97 -13.23
C TRP A 133 -12.35 -5.05 -14.17
N SER A 134 -13.44 -4.32 -13.92
CA SER A 134 -14.54 -4.18 -14.89
C SER A 134 -14.08 -3.67 -16.25
N ARG A 135 -12.93 -2.99 -16.31
CA ARG A 135 -12.34 -2.46 -17.56
C ARG A 135 -11.62 -3.53 -18.37
N LEU A 136 -11.24 -4.66 -17.79
CA LEU A 136 -10.65 -5.79 -18.51
C LEU A 136 -11.58 -6.29 -19.63
N ALA A 137 -12.88 -6.02 -19.49
CA ALA A 137 -13.90 -6.41 -20.42
C ALA A 137 -14.20 -5.38 -21.52
N ASP A 138 -13.48 -4.27 -21.73
CA ASP A 138 -13.56 -3.45 -22.97
C ASP A 138 -12.69 -2.19 -22.86
N THR A 139 -11.37 -2.35 -22.98
CA THR A 139 -10.46 -1.21 -22.85
C THR A 139 -9.24 -1.30 -23.76
N ASP A 140 -8.52 -0.19 -23.89
CA ASP A 140 -7.28 -0.12 -24.67
C ASP A 140 -6.18 -0.98 -24.02
N ALA A 141 -5.18 -1.38 -24.81
CA ALA A 141 -4.13 -2.28 -24.34
C ALA A 141 -3.42 -1.79 -23.06
N ALA A 142 -3.16 -0.48 -22.92
CA ALA A 142 -2.43 0.03 -21.77
C ALA A 142 -3.27 -0.02 -20.47
N THR A 143 -4.57 0.29 -20.57
CA THR A 143 -5.50 0.13 -19.45
C THR A 143 -5.69 -1.36 -19.10
N PHE A 144 -5.77 -2.22 -20.12
CA PHE A 144 -5.91 -3.67 -19.94
C PHE A 144 -4.71 -4.24 -19.16
N ASP A 145 -3.49 -3.95 -19.62
CA ASP A 145 -2.26 -4.44 -18.98
C ASP A 145 -2.17 -3.99 -17.51
N LEU A 146 -2.56 -2.74 -17.23
CA LEU A 146 -2.57 -2.21 -15.88
C LEU A 146 -3.58 -2.96 -14.99
N CYS A 147 -4.81 -3.14 -15.44
CA CYS A 147 -5.84 -3.88 -14.70
C CYS A 147 -5.50 -5.37 -14.54
N CYS A 148 -4.85 -5.96 -15.53
CA CYS A 148 -4.42 -7.36 -15.49
C CYS A 148 -3.33 -7.54 -14.43
N THR A 149 -2.35 -6.62 -14.40
CA THR A 149 -1.27 -6.64 -13.41
C THR A 149 -1.80 -6.48 -11.98
N THR A 150 -2.80 -5.62 -11.76
CA THR A 150 -3.40 -5.49 -10.41
C THR A 150 -4.14 -6.76 -9.99
N LEU A 151 -4.84 -7.44 -10.92
CA LEU A 151 -5.47 -8.71 -10.62
C LEU A 151 -4.44 -9.80 -10.30
N GLN A 152 -3.33 -9.87 -11.06
CA GLN A 152 -2.28 -10.85 -10.80
C GLN A 152 -1.65 -10.65 -9.42
N VAL A 153 -1.30 -9.42 -9.06
CA VAL A 153 -0.72 -9.16 -7.73
C VAL A 153 -1.71 -9.50 -6.62
N PHE A 154 -3.00 -9.18 -6.80
CA PHE A 154 -4.06 -9.54 -5.86
C PHE A 154 -4.16 -11.07 -5.67
N ALA A 155 -4.06 -11.83 -6.76
CA ALA A 155 -4.06 -13.30 -6.73
C ALA A 155 -2.82 -13.86 -6.02
N ASP A 156 -1.63 -13.36 -6.35
CA ASP A 156 -0.34 -13.86 -5.85
C ASP A 156 -0.23 -13.76 -4.32
N VAL A 157 -0.75 -12.68 -3.72
CA VAL A 157 -0.78 -12.49 -2.26
C VAL A 157 -2.07 -12.93 -1.60
N LYS A 158 -2.97 -13.57 -2.36
CA LYS A 158 -4.23 -14.11 -1.86
C LYS A 158 -5.12 -13.08 -1.14
N PHE A 159 -5.25 -11.87 -1.68
CA PHE A 159 -6.14 -10.86 -1.10
C PHE A 159 -7.64 -11.23 -1.17
N TYR A 160 -7.97 -12.36 -1.78
CA TYR A 160 -9.28 -12.95 -1.60
C TYR A 160 -9.53 -13.42 -0.16
N VAL A 161 -8.53 -13.79 0.63
CA VAL A 161 -8.73 -14.18 2.05
C VAL A 161 -9.33 -13.03 2.88
N PRO A 162 -8.68 -11.84 2.98
CA PRO A 162 -9.28 -10.72 3.70
C PRO A 162 -10.60 -10.25 3.07
N LEU A 163 -10.81 -10.45 1.76
CA LEU A 163 -12.11 -10.18 1.12
C LEU A 163 -13.22 -11.09 1.66
N LEU A 164 -12.94 -12.37 1.91
CA LEU A 164 -13.91 -13.32 2.49
C LEU A 164 -14.16 -13.00 3.97
N ASP A 165 -13.11 -12.66 4.72
CA ASP A 165 -13.17 -12.33 6.14
C ASP A 165 -14.14 -11.16 6.45
N LEU A 166 -14.33 -10.24 5.48
CA LEU A 166 -15.30 -9.15 5.60
C LEU A 166 -16.77 -9.61 5.71
N GLY A 167 -17.07 -10.85 5.30
CA GLY A 167 -18.42 -11.43 5.37
C GLY A 167 -19.48 -10.62 4.61
N ASP A 168 -19.13 -9.99 3.49
CA ASP A 168 -20.04 -9.20 2.64
C ASP A 168 -20.45 -9.98 1.37
N PRO A 169 -21.65 -10.60 1.34
CA PRO A 169 -22.08 -11.42 0.21
C PRO A 169 -22.29 -10.61 -1.08
N GLN A 170 -22.61 -9.31 -0.98
CA GLN A 170 -22.82 -8.46 -2.16
C GLN A 170 -21.48 -8.17 -2.82
N LEU A 171 -20.46 -7.84 -2.02
CA LEU A 171 -19.10 -7.65 -2.50
C LEU A 171 -18.56 -8.95 -3.10
N LEU A 172 -18.77 -10.08 -2.44
CA LEU A 172 -18.37 -11.40 -2.93
C LEU A 172 -19.00 -11.72 -4.29
N THR A 173 -20.32 -11.59 -4.40
CA THR A 173 -21.08 -11.81 -5.66
C THR A 173 -20.57 -10.89 -6.77
N ARG A 174 -20.30 -9.63 -6.45
CA ARG A 174 -19.78 -8.65 -7.41
C ARG A 174 -18.38 -9.02 -7.88
N THR A 175 -17.52 -9.56 -7.01
CA THR A 175 -16.20 -10.07 -7.39
C THR A 175 -16.30 -11.22 -8.40
N PHE A 176 -17.11 -12.23 -8.11
CA PHE A 176 -17.36 -13.32 -9.06
C PHE A 176 -17.87 -12.81 -10.41
N ALA A 177 -18.89 -11.95 -10.40
CA ALA A 177 -19.48 -11.41 -11.61
C ALA A 177 -18.46 -10.61 -12.44
N THR A 178 -17.67 -9.74 -11.81
CA THR A 178 -16.64 -8.92 -12.48
C THR A 178 -15.58 -9.80 -13.15
N LEU A 179 -15.05 -10.81 -12.45
CA LEU A 179 -13.99 -11.65 -12.99
C LEU A 179 -14.48 -12.58 -14.10
N LEU A 180 -15.69 -13.14 -13.97
CA LEU A 180 -16.30 -13.95 -15.03
C LEU A 180 -16.61 -13.13 -16.29
N GLN A 181 -17.03 -11.87 -16.14
CA GLN A 181 -17.25 -10.95 -17.27
C GLN A 181 -15.94 -10.55 -17.96
N ALA A 182 -14.84 -10.46 -17.21
CA ALA A 182 -13.52 -10.15 -17.76
C ALA A 182 -12.91 -11.33 -18.56
N ALA A 183 -13.26 -12.57 -18.22
CA ALA A 183 -12.75 -13.80 -18.83
C ALA A 183 -13.38 -14.08 -20.21
N ARG A 184 -13.07 -13.24 -21.20
CA ARG A 184 -13.53 -13.39 -22.59
C ARG A 184 -12.52 -14.15 -23.44
N PRO A 185 -12.92 -14.79 -24.56
CA PRO A 185 -11.99 -15.55 -25.40
C PRO A 185 -10.74 -14.77 -25.82
N GLU A 186 -10.87 -13.47 -26.07
CA GLU A 186 -9.80 -12.59 -26.55
C GLU A 186 -8.80 -12.20 -25.46
N SER A 187 -9.20 -12.25 -24.18
CA SER A 187 -8.38 -11.89 -23.01
C SER A 187 -7.98 -13.09 -22.15
N LEU A 188 -8.47 -14.29 -22.50
CA LEU A 188 -8.35 -15.48 -21.68
C LEU A 188 -6.89 -15.90 -21.43
N GLU A 189 -6.02 -15.77 -22.42
CA GLU A 189 -4.60 -16.16 -22.28
C GLU A 189 -3.90 -15.40 -21.14
N ALA A 190 -4.20 -14.10 -21.00
CA ALA A 190 -3.63 -13.26 -19.95
C ALA A 190 -4.36 -13.42 -18.60
N LEU A 191 -5.67 -13.67 -18.63
CA LEU A 191 -6.51 -13.64 -17.43
C LEU A 191 -6.80 -15.01 -16.81
N GLN A 192 -6.63 -16.11 -17.54
CA GLN A 192 -7.02 -17.43 -17.08
C GLN A 192 -6.39 -17.77 -15.72
N ARG A 193 -5.08 -17.59 -15.60
CA ARG A 193 -4.36 -17.90 -14.37
C ARG A 193 -4.85 -17.06 -13.17
N PRO A 194 -4.79 -15.72 -13.20
CA PRO A 194 -5.18 -14.94 -12.03
C PRO A 194 -6.67 -15.03 -11.70
N VAL A 195 -7.55 -15.18 -12.71
CA VAL A 195 -8.98 -15.42 -12.48
C VAL A 195 -9.21 -16.75 -11.78
N LEU A 196 -8.56 -17.83 -12.23
CA LEU A 196 -8.71 -19.15 -11.59
C LEU A 196 -8.10 -19.18 -10.18
N GLU A 197 -6.97 -18.52 -9.96
CA GLU A 197 -6.34 -18.42 -8.64
C GLU A 197 -7.27 -17.69 -7.64
N VAL A 198 -7.89 -16.59 -8.06
CA VAL A 198 -8.82 -15.84 -7.20
C VAL A 198 -10.12 -16.61 -6.99
N LEU A 199 -10.82 -17.00 -8.06
CA LEU A 199 -12.11 -17.67 -7.94
C LEU A 199 -11.99 -19.05 -7.29
N GLY A 200 -10.92 -19.80 -7.60
CA GLY A 200 -10.62 -21.09 -6.97
C GLY A 200 -10.32 -20.93 -5.49
N GLY A 201 -9.43 -19.99 -5.13
CA GLY A 201 -9.11 -19.69 -3.74
C GLY A 201 -10.35 -19.28 -2.94
N MET A 202 -11.25 -18.49 -3.52
CA MET A 202 -12.51 -18.12 -2.87
C MET A 202 -13.43 -19.32 -2.59
N LEU A 203 -13.44 -20.34 -3.46
CA LEU A 203 -14.26 -21.53 -3.25
C LEU A 203 -13.63 -22.52 -2.27
N GLU A 204 -12.31 -22.56 -2.20
CA GLU A 204 -11.56 -23.45 -1.29
C GLU A 204 -11.61 -22.97 0.16
N GLU A 205 -11.56 -21.65 0.40
CA GLU A 205 -11.56 -21.07 1.75
C GLU A 205 -12.97 -20.99 2.39
N GLU A 206 -14.04 -21.07 1.59
CA GLU A 206 -15.44 -21.09 2.07
C GLU A 206 -15.93 -22.50 2.46
N GLY A 207 -15.14 -23.56 2.21
CA GLY A 207 -15.50 -24.97 2.43
C GLY A 207 -14.94 -25.58 3.71
#